data_AF-A0A1G9XLZ9-F1
#
_entry.id   AF-A0A1G9XLZ9-F1
#
_cell.length_a   1.000
_cell.length_b   1.000
_cell.length_c   1.000
_cell.angle_alpha   90.00
_cell.angle_beta   90.00
_cell.angle_gamma   90.00
#
_symmetry.space_group_name_H-M   'P 1'
#
loop_
_entity.id
_entity.type
_entity.pdbx_description
1 polymer ?
#
loop_
_entity_poly.entity_id
_entity_poly.type
_entity_poly.pdbx_seq_one_letter_code
_entity_poly.pdbx_strand_id
1 'polypeptide(L)'
;MERAKEGQTSDGYQNIDLTIEETEVRTQEDDTALVIVEYTLSDQEGNSRTDRVEYELRTENGNWRVWDAGSPGDPAPSVAFDYTDNPEDDTVTIIHGGGDTLQQPDRITVRVEGSPRGTLDEIIGSPIAPGDSGTISVPEDTEGSLGLYWDNGERSQQIGVHTYDVEG
;
A
#
# COMPACT_ATOMS: atom_id res chain seq x y z
N MET A 1 -31.33 -16.03 8.54
CA MET A 1 -30.70 -17.33 8.21
C MET A 1 -30.06 -17.13 6.84
N GLU A 2 -28.85 -16.61 6.84
CA GLU A 2 -28.15 -16.11 5.64
C GLU A 2 -27.26 -17.23 5.09
N ARG A 3 -27.33 -17.45 3.78
CA ARG A 3 -26.68 -18.57 3.10
C ARG A 3 -25.21 -18.24 2.83
N ALA A 4 -24.29 -19.02 3.41
CA ALA A 4 -22.94 -19.11 2.89
C ALA A 4 -22.99 -19.69 1.47
N LYS A 5 -22.41 -18.99 0.49
CA LYS A 5 -22.23 -19.52 -0.86
C LYS A 5 -21.19 -20.64 -0.79
N GLU A 6 -21.59 -21.85 -1.14
CA GLU A 6 -20.69 -22.94 -1.49
C GLU A 6 -19.85 -22.50 -2.71
N GLY A 7 -18.57 -22.22 -2.48
CA GLY A 7 -17.58 -22.18 -3.54
C GLY A 7 -17.29 -23.62 -3.98
N GLN A 8 -17.59 -23.95 -5.23
CA GLN A 8 -17.09 -25.17 -5.86
C GLN A 8 -15.56 -25.13 -5.87
N THR A 9 -14.90 -25.90 -5.01
CA THR A 9 -13.49 -26.20 -5.13
C THR A 9 -13.32 -27.30 -6.18
N SER A 10 -12.73 -26.96 -7.33
CA SER A 10 -12.25 -27.93 -8.32
C SER A 10 -11.29 -28.91 -7.66
N ASP A 11 -11.43 -30.19 -8.00
CA ASP A 11 -10.64 -31.33 -7.52
C ASP A 11 -9.13 -31.04 -7.49
N GLY A 12 -8.55 -31.11 -6.28
CA GLY A 12 -7.13 -30.94 -6.02
C GLY A 12 -6.87 -30.45 -4.60
N TYR A 13 -7.07 -31.31 -3.59
CA TYR A 13 -6.59 -31.02 -2.25
C TYR A 13 -5.05 -31.08 -2.27
N GLN A 14 -4.40 -29.94 -2.51
CA GLN A 14 -2.98 -29.82 -2.15
C GLN A 14 -2.91 -29.89 -0.63
N ASN A 15 -2.15 -30.84 -0.10
CA ASN A 15 -1.79 -30.80 1.31
C ASN A 15 -0.88 -29.59 1.48
N ILE A 16 -1.37 -28.58 2.19
CA ILE A 16 -0.62 -27.36 2.49
C ILE A 16 -0.24 -27.43 3.96
N ASP A 17 1.05 -27.34 4.25
CA ASP A 17 1.58 -27.12 5.58
C ASP A 17 1.54 -25.62 5.89
N LEU A 18 0.95 -25.25 7.01
CA LEU A 18 0.90 -23.87 7.50
C LEU A 18 1.76 -23.73 8.74
N THR A 19 2.74 -22.85 8.69
CA THR A 19 3.61 -22.48 9.81
C THR A 19 3.31 -21.05 10.21
N ILE A 20 3.02 -20.81 11.49
CA ILE A 20 2.94 -19.44 12.02
C ILE A 20 4.37 -19.00 12.36
N GLU A 21 4.82 -17.93 11.72
CA GLU A 21 6.15 -17.34 11.94
C GLU A 21 6.10 -16.31 13.07
N GLU A 22 5.13 -15.39 13.00
CA GLU A 22 4.98 -14.30 13.97
C GLU A 22 3.51 -14.02 14.29
N THR A 23 3.25 -13.55 15.51
CA THR A 23 1.95 -13.03 15.92
C THR A 23 2.15 -11.79 16.77
N GLU A 24 1.59 -10.67 16.34
CA GLU A 24 1.71 -9.35 16.95
C GLU A 24 0.32 -8.80 17.29
N VAL A 25 0.07 -8.49 18.56
CA VAL A 25 -1.15 -7.76 18.95
C VAL A 25 -0.88 -6.27 18.78
N ARG A 26 -1.56 -5.62 17.83
CA ARG A 26 -1.42 -4.19 17.53
C ARG A 26 -2.21 -3.31 18.48
N THR A 27 -3.48 -3.64 18.66
CA THR A 27 -4.38 -2.96 19.58
C THR A 27 -5.23 -3.99 20.30
N GLN A 28 -5.61 -3.67 21.54
CA GLN A 28 -6.54 -4.48 22.32
C GLN A 28 -7.41 -3.57 23.18
N GLU A 29 -8.71 -3.69 23.00
CA GLU A 29 -9.77 -3.06 23.77
C GLU A 29 -10.68 -4.16 24.33
N ASP A 30 -11.49 -3.86 25.34
CA ASP A 30 -12.18 -4.83 26.20
C ASP A 30 -12.70 -6.10 25.48
N ASP A 31 -13.39 -5.91 24.36
CA ASP A 31 -14.00 -6.98 23.57
C ASP A 31 -13.44 -7.11 22.14
N THR A 32 -12.42 -6.34 21.76
CA THR A 32 -11.90 -6.23 20.38
C THR A 32 -10.37 -6.22 20.36
N ALA A 33 -9.74 -6.87 19.38
CA ALA A 33 -8.29 -6.81 19.19
C ALA A 33 -7.92 -6.82 17.70
N LEU A 34 -6.87 -6.10 17.33
CA LEU A 34 -6.23 -6.23 16.02
C LEU A 34 -4.95 -7.06 16.18
N VAL A 35 -4.90 -8.18 15.47
CA VAL A 35 -3.78 -9.14 15.54
C VAL A 35 -3.20 -9.35 14.16
N ILE A 36 -1.92 -9.05 14.00
CA ILE A 36 -1.19 -9.36 12.78
C ILE A 36 -0.53 -10.72 12.94
N VAL A 37 -0.70 -11.58 11.94
CA VAL A 37 -0.15 -12.94 11.89
C VAL A 37 0.68 -13.06 10.63
N GLU A 38 1.96 -13.39 10.77
CA GLU A 38 2.79 -13.81 9.65
C GLU A 38 2.82 -15.34 9.61
N TYR A 39 2.53 -15.92 8.45
CA TYR A 39 2.51 -17.37 8.26
C TYR A 39 3.12 -17.77 6.92
N THR A 40 3.76 -18.93 6.91
CA THR A 40 4.26 -19.57 5.69
C THR A 40 3.36 -20.73 5.30
N LEU A 41 2.86 -20.71 4.08
CA LEU A 41 2.21 -21.86 3.44
C LEU A 41 3.24 -22.61 2.60
N SER A 42 3.35 -23.92 2.77
CA SER A 42 4.22 -24.78 1.97
C SER A 42 3.43 -25.94 1.36
N ASP A 43 3.70 -26.29 0.11
CA ASP A 43 3.12 -27.48 -0.53
C ASP A 43 4.10 -28.68 -0.51
N GLN A 44 3.60 -29.85 -0.93
CA GLN A 44 4.40 -31.08 -0.98
C GLN A 44 5.46 -31.09 -2.09
N GLU A 45 5.40 -30.15 -3.02
CA GLU A 45 6.40 -29.96 -4.08
C GLU A 45 7.57 -29.10 -3.59
N GLY A 46 7.50 -28.59 -2.36
CA GLY A 46 8.51 -27.77 -1.72
C GLY A 46 8.39 -26.29 -2.06
N ASN A 47 7.31 -25.87 -2.73
CA ASN A 47 7.03 -24.45 -2.89
C ASN A 47 6.54 -23.89 -1.57
N SER A 48 6.98 -22.69 -1.23
CA SER A 48 6.50 -21.97 -0.05
C SER A 48 6.23 -20.51 -0.36
N ARG A 49 5.29 -19.92 0.39
CA ARG A 49 4.97 -18.50 0.36
C ARG A 49 4.68 -18.03 1.77
N THR A 50 5.35 -16.96 2.18
CA THR A 50 5.04 -16.26 3.42
C THR A 50 4.04 -15.16 3.12
N ASP A 51 2.98 -15.11 3.90
CA ASP A 51 1.94 -14.10 3.90
C ASP A 51 1.84 -13.50 5.30
N ARG A 52 1.46 -12.24 5.36
CA ARG A 52 1.00 -11.63 6.61
C ARG A 52 -0.52 -11.45 6.47
N VAL A 53 -1.29 -11.63 7.55
CA VAL A 53 -2.72 -11.22 7.64
C VAL A 53 -3.01 -10.41 8.91
N GLU A 54 -3.82 -9.35 8.84
CA GLU A 54 -4.36 -8.66 10.02
C GLU A 54 -5.78 -9.16 10.27
N TYR A 55 -6.01 -9.65 11.48
CA TYR A 55 -7.30 -10.12 11.94
C TYR A 55 -7.89 -9.15 12.94
N GLU A 56 -9.14 -8.74 12.69
CA GLU A 56 -9.97 -8.16 13.73
C GLU A 56 -10.62 -9.31 14.51
N LEU A 57 -10.28 -9.39 15.79
CA LEU A 57 -10.85 -10.34 16.73
C LEU A 57 -11.90 -9.65 17.59
N ARG A 58 -13.03 -10.32 17.83
CA ARG A 58 -14.04 -9.87 18.80
C ARG A 58 -14.40 -10.98 19.76
N THR A 59 -14.74 -10.63 21.00
CA THR A 59 -15.28 -11.62 21.94
C THR A 59 -16.78 -11.82 21.74
N GLU A 60 -17.18 -13.06 21.51
CA GLU A 60 -18.58 -13.49 21.47
C GLU A 60 -18.80 -14.61 22.49
N ASN A 61 -19.71 -14.38 23.45
CA ASN A 61 -19.99 -15.31 24.55
C ASN A 61 -18.71 -15.73 25.31
N GLY A 62 -17.78 -14.78 25.51
CA GLY A 62 -16.51 -15.01 26.21
C GLY A 62 -15.44 -15.74 25.41
N ASN A 63 -15.61 -15.91 24.09
CA ASN A 63 -14.62 -16.53 23.22
C ASN A 63 -14.22 -15.57 22.10
N TRP A 64 -12.93 -15.47 21.80
CA TRP A 64 -12.45 -14.72 20.65
C TRP A 64 -12.88 -15.39 19.34
N ARG A 65 -13.37 -14.58 18.40
CA ARG A 65 -13.75 -14.96 17.05
C ARG A 65 -13.05 -14.03 16.07
N VAL A 66 -12.61 -14.59 14.95
CA VAL A 66 -12.20 -13.79 13.79
C VAL A 66 -13.45 -13.15 13.20
N TRP A 67 -13.51 -11.84 13.25
CA TRP A 67 -14.62 -11.05 12.73
C TRP A 67 -14.35 -10.58 11.31
N ASP A 68 -13.12 -10.14 11.06
CA ASP A 68 -12.64 -9.76 9.74
C ASP A 68 -11.20 -10.24 9.53
N ALA A 69 -10.83 -10.47 8.27
CA ALA A 69 -9.49 -10.81 7.84
C ALA A 69 -9.07 -9.81 6.76
N GLY A 70 -8.38 -8.75 7.18
CA GLY A 70 -7.82 -7.75 6.28
C GLY A 70 -6.46 -8.19 5.75
N SER A 71 -6.14 -7.81 4.51
CA SER A 71 -4.74 -7.84 4.07
C SER A 71 -3.94 -6.86 4.93
N PRO A 72 -2.83 -7.27 5.57
CA PRO A 72 -2.04 -6.42 6.44
C PRO A 72 -1.03 -5.68 5.58
N GLY A 73 -1.50 -4.62 4.99
CA GLY A 73 -0.65 -3.46 5.00
C GLY A 73 -1.52 -2.30 5.35
N ASP A 74 -0.90 -1.29 5.95
CA ASP A 74 -1.53 0.01 6.12
C ASP A 74 -2.20 0.36 4.79
N PRO A 75 -3.54 0.54 4.78
CA PRO A 75 -4.24 0.86 3.54
C PRO A 75 -3.56 2.09 2.95
N ALA A 76 -3.48 2.14 1.63
CA ALA A 76 -2.96 3.34 0.99
C ALA A 76 -3.72 4.56 1.52
N PRO A 77 -3.02 5.64 1.88
CA PRO A 77 -3.65 6.82 2.42
C PRO A 77 -4.65 7.37 1.38
N SER A 78 -5.78 7.89 1.85
CA SER A 78 -6.76 8.51 0.97
C SER A 78 -6.31 9.93 0.66
N VAL A 79 -5.55 10.08 -0.43
CA VAL A 79 -4.97 11.35 -0.85
C VAL A 79 -5.28 11.67 -2.31
N ALA A 80 -5.31 12.95 -2.61
CA ALA A 80 -5.35 13.47 -3.97
C ALA A 80 -4.09 14.30 -4.21
N PHE A 81 -3.52 14.18 -5.40
CA PHE A 81 -2.39 14.98 -5.84
C PHE A 81 -2.77 15.80 -7.06
N ASP A 82 -2.31 17.04 -7.06
CA ASP A 82 -2.33 17.92 -8.22
C ASP A 82 -0.92 18.04 -8.77
N TYR A 83 -0.81 18.36 -10.06
CA TYR A 83 0.45 18.42 -10.79
C TYR A 83 0.52 19.71 -11.61
N THR A 84 1.74 20.23 -11.79
CA THR A 84 1.99 21.37 -12.67
C THR A 84 3.29 21.13 -13.43
N ASP A 85 3.20 21.16 -14.75
CA ASP A 85 4.35 21.00 -15.65
C ASP A 85 5.01 22.37 -15.85
N ASN A 86 6.34 22.39 -15.72
CA ASN A 86 7.16 23.59 -15.89
C ASN A 86 8.17 23.33 -17.02
N PRO A 87 7.80 23.58 -18.29
CA PRO A 87 8.66 23.30 -19.45
C PRO A 87 9.93 24.16 -19.46
N GLU A 88 9.91 25.35 -18.86
CA GLU A 88 11.09 26.23 -18.82
C GLU A 88 12.23 25.68 -17.94
N ASP A 89 11.90 24.78 -17.00
CA ASP A 89 12.84 24.23 -16.01
C ASP A 89 12.94 22.69 -16.09
N ASP A 90 12.29 22.04 -17.07
CA ASP A 90 12.21 20.59 -17.21
C ASP A 90 11.77 19.88 -15.91
N THR A 91 10.75 20.44 -15.24
CA THR A 91 10.28 19.92 -13.95
C THR A 91 8.78 19.75 -13.86
N VAL A 92 8.36 18.87 -12.95
CA VAL A 92 6.97 18.71 -12.53
C VAL A 92 6.86 19.06 -11.04
N THR A 93 5.95 19.95 -10.69
CA THR A 93 5.57 20.22 -9.30
C THR A 93 4.46 19.28 -8.88
N ILE A 94 4.68 18.54 -7.79
CA ILE A 94 3.70 17.66 -7.14
C ILE A 94 3.13 18.42 -5.95
N ILE A 95 1.80 18.50 -5.85
CA ILE A 95 1.10 19.20 -4.78
C ILE A 95 0.17 18.20 -4.09
N HIS A 96 0.17 18.17 -2.76
CA HIS A 96 -0.82 17.40 -2.00
C HIS A 96 -2.18 18.12 -2.07
N GLY A 97 -3.02 17.78 -3.05
CA GLY A 97 -4.30 18.44 -3.31
C GLY A 97 -5.36 18.26 -2.22
N GLY A 98 -5.32 17.16 -1.46
CA GLY A 98 -6.25 16.94 -0.35
C GLY A 98 -6.25 15.52 0.22
N GLY A 99 -7.06 15.28 1.25
CA GLY A 99 -7.18 13.98 1.92
C GLY A 99 -6.37 13.87 3.22
N ASP A 100 -5.89 12.68 3.51
CA ASP A 100 -5.13 12.35 4.72
C ASP A 100 -3.76 13.06 4.75
N THR A 101 -3.28 13.43 5.94
CA THR A 101 -1.88 13.87 6.10
C THR A 101 -0.94 12.67 6.07
N LEU A 102 0.10 12.72 5.25
CA LEU A 102 1.09 11.66 5.09
C LEU A 102 2.15 11.76 6.20
N GLN A 103 2.05 10.85 7.17
CA GLN A 103 3.00 10.76 8.29
C GLN A 103 4.28 9.98 7.93
N GLN A 104 4.20 9.12 6.90
CA GLN A 104 5.30 8.27 6.42
C GLN A 104 5.46 8.41 4.89
N PRO A 105 5.78 9.60 4.39
CA PRO A 105 5.91 9.84 2.95
C PRO A 105 7.07 9.08 2.30
N ASP A 106 8.02 8.57 3.09
CA ASP A 106 9.10 7.68 2.66
C ASP A 106 8.59 6.34 2.08
N ARG A 107 7.34 5.97 2.39
CA ARG A 107 6.66 4.81 1.80
C ARG A 107 6.03 5.10 0.44
N ILE A 108 6.05 6.36 -0.03
CA ILE A 108 5.57 6.71 -1.37
C ILE A 108 6.78 6.83 -2.29
N THR A 109 6.94 5.85 -3.18
CA THR A 109 7.94 5.92 -4.25
C THR A 109 7.43 6.78 -5.39
N VAL A 110 8.27 7.71 -5.85
CA VAL A 110 8.05 8.48 -7.08
C VAL A 110 8.80 7.81 -8.22
N ARG A 111 8.09 7.55 -9.31
CA ARG A 111 8.66 6.97 -10.53
C ARG A 111 8.41 7.91 -11.69
N VAL A 112 9.48 8.36 -12.32
CA VAL A 112 9.45 9.14 -13.55
C VAL A 112 10.03 8.25 -14.65
N GLU A 113 9.35 8.18 -15.79
CA GLU A 113 9.83 7.42 -16.95
C GLU A 113 11.23 7.91 -17.37
N GLY A 114 12.19 6.98 -17.50
CA GLY A 114 13.56 7.31 -17.88
C GLY A 114 14.46 7.86 -16.77
N SER A 115 13.93 8.14 -15.58
CA SER A 115 14.69 8.67 -14.44
C SER A 115 14.85 7.66 -13.28
N PRO A 116 15.84 7.86 -12.39
CA PRO A 116 15.94 7.09 -11.15
C PRO A 116 14.67 7.22 -10.30
N ARG A 117 14.39 6.19 -9.49
CA ARG A 117 13.32 6.23 -8.49
C ARG A 117 13.78 7.08 -7.30
N GLY A 118 12.86 7.86 -6.74
CA GLY A 118 13.04 8.58 -5.47
C GLY A 118 11.84 8.35 -4.55
N THR A 119 11.86 8.96 -3.37
CA THR A 119 10.73 8.94 -2.44
C THR A 119 10.09 10.31 -2.29
N LEU A 120 8.81 10.36 -1.90
CA LEU A 120 8.06 11.61 -1.84
C LEU A 120 8.58 12.55 -0.75
N ASP A 121 9.15 12.01 0.32
CA ASP A 121 9.77 12.78 1.41
C ASP A 121 11.05 13.50 0.97
N GLU A 122 11.79 12.96 0.00
CA GLU A 122 12.96 13.63 -0.59
C GLU A 122 12.55 14.85 -1.43
N ILE A 123 11.30 14.89 -1.92
CA ILE A 123 10.78 15.92 -2.82
C ILE A 123 10.01 17.01 -2.06
N ILE A 124 9.07 16.61 -1.19
CA ILE A 124 8.17 17.53 -0.49
C ILE A 124 8.57 17.71 0.99
N GLY A 125 9.14 16.68 1.62
CA GLY A 125 9.47 16.64 3.04
C GLY A 125 8.58 15.70 3.86
N SER A 126 8.68 15.80 5.18
CA SER A 126 7.88 15.01 6.13
C SER A 126 7.58 15.79 7.40
N PRO A 127 6.34 15.78 7.92
CA PRO A 127 5.13 15.19 7.31
C PRO A 127 4.66 16.00 6.08
N ILE A 128 3.75 15.43 5.27
CA ILE A 128 3.12 16.14 4.13
C ILE A 128 1.62 16.31 4.41
N ALA A 129 1.16 17.55 4.43
CA ALA A 129 -0.24 17.94 4.60
C ALA A 129 -0.83 18.52 3.29
N PRO A 130 -2.17 18.62 3.18
CA PRO A 130 -2.79 19.31 2.05
C PRO A 130 -2.26 20.73 1.83
N GLY A 131 -1.86 21.01 0.59
CA GLY A 131 -1.24 22.26 0.15
C GLY A 131 0.29 22.23 0.11
N ASP A 132 0.94 21.25 0.74
CA ASP A 132 2.39 21.09 0.61
C ASP A 132 2.76 20.64 -0.81
N SER A 133 3.92 21.10 -1.28
CA SER A 133 4.37 20.86 -2.65
C SER A 133 5.88 20.72 -2.74
N GLY A 134 6.34 20.00 -3.75
CA GLY A 134 7.75 19.88 -4.11
C GLY A 134 7.92 19.63 -5.60
N THR A 135 9.13 19.83 -6.09
CA THR A 135 9.45 19.77 -7.52
C THR A 135 10.44 18.66 -7.81
N ILE A 136 10.22 17.94 -8.91
CA ILE A 136 11.13 16.90 -9.40
C ILE A 136 11.51 17.18 -10.85
N SER A 137 12.78 16.98 -11.19
CA SER A 137 13.27 17.05 -12.57
C SER A 137 12.81 15.85 -13.38
N VAL A 138 12.40 16.10 -14.61
CA VAL A 138 12.04 15.08 -15.60
C VAL A 138 13.03 15.14 -16.78
N PRO A 139 13.11 14.11 -17.64
CA PRO A 139 13.94 14.19 -18.84
C PRO A 139 13.52 15.38 -19.74
N GLU A 140 14.50 16.18 -20.15
CA GLU A 140 14.31 17.38 -20.99
C GLU A 140 13.66 17.03 -22.34
N ASP A 141 12.89 17.96 -22.90
CA ASP A 141 12.28 17.84 -24.24
C ASP A 141 11.51 16.51 -24.48
N THR A 142 10.76 16.04 -23.48
CA THR A 142 9.95 14.82 -23.62
C THR A 142 8.57 14.90 -23.00
N GLU A 143 7.59 14.27 -23.67
CA GLU A 143 6.37 13.79 -23.04
C GLU A 143 6.66 12.49 -22.26
N GLY A 144 6.07 12.35 -21.07
CA GLY A 144 6.30 11.15 -20.25
C GLY A 144 5.27 10.92 -19.16
N SER A 145 5.56 9.98 -18.25
CA SER A 145 4.68 9.64 -17.13
C SER A 145 5.39 9.69 -15.79
N LEU A 146 4.71 10.28 -14.81
CA LEU A 146 5.07 10.28 -13.40
C LEU A 146 4.02 9.49 -12.62
N GLY A 147 4.47 8.52 -11.82
CA GLY A 147 3.62 7.72 -10.96
C GLY A 147 4.03 7.79 -9.49
N LEU A 148 3.05 7.88 -8.61
CA LEU A 148 3.22 7.80 -7.15
C LEU A 148 2.71 6.44 -6.67
N TYR A 149 3.54 5.74 -5.90
CA TYR A 149 3.26 4.39 -5.46
C TYR A 149 3.43 4.23 -3.96
N TRP A 150 2.35 3.94 -3.25
CA TRP A 150 2.37 3.56 -1.84
C TRP A 150 2.91 2.13 -1.69
N ASP A 151 3.93 1.96 -0.88
CA ASP A 151 4.44 0.66 -0.48
C ASP A 151 3.93 0.32 0.94
N ASN A 152 3.06 -0.67 1.01
CA ASN A 152 2.51 -1.11 2.28
C ASN A 152 3.39 -2.17 3.00
N GLY A 153 4.58 -2.46 2.47
CA GLY A 153 5.50 -3.51 2.94
C GLY A 153 5.36 -4.84 2.19
N GLU A 154 4.19 -5.10 1.59
CA GLU A 154 3.90 -6.35 0.87
C GLU A 154 3.62 -6.11 -0.61
N ARG A 155 2.94 -5.00 -0.92
CA ARG A 155 2.52 -4.61 -2.26
C ARG A 155 2.68 -3.13 -2.47
N SER A 156 2.95 -2.79 -3.72
CA SER A 156 2.96 -1.43 -4.21
C SER A 156 1.62 -1.10 -4.87
N GLN A 157 0.96 -0.04 -4.41
CA GLN A 157 -0.29 0.47 -4.97
C GLN A 157 -0.05 1.84 -5.61
N GLN A 158 -0.48 2.02 -6.87
CA GLN A 158 -0.46 3.35 -7.49
C GLN A 158 -1.53 4.24 -6.84
N ILE A 159 -1.10 5.38 -6.29
CA ILE A 159 -1.97 6.36 -5.62
C ILE A 159 -2.08 7.68 -6.39
N GLY A 160 -1.22 7.88 -7.40
CA GLY A 160 -1.25 9.03 -8.28
C GLY A 160 -0.54 8.74 -9.60
N VAL A 161 -1.02 9.36 -10.68
CA VAL A 161 -0.40 9.30 -12.00
C VAL A 161 -0.63 10.61 -12.72
N HIS A 162 0.41 11.09 -13.39
CA HIS A 162 0.38 12.29 -14.21
C HIS A 162 1.13 12.04 -15.52
N THR A 163 0.55 12.45 -16.63
CA THR A 163 1.25 12.55 -17.91
C THR A 163 1.74 13.98 -18.01
N TYR A 164 3.05 14.15 -18.09
CA TYR A 164 3.66 15.46 -18.22
C TYR A 164 4.09 15.70 -19.66
N ASP A 165 4.04 16.97 -20.06
CA ASP A 165 4.61 17.48 -21.30
C ASP A 165 5.47 18.69 -20.92
N VAL A 166 6.78 18.53 -21.05
CA VAL A 166 7.77 19.59 -20.82
C VAL A 166 8.48 20.00 -22.11
N GLU A 167 7.94 19.65 -23.28
CA GLU A 167 8.50 20.11 -24.56
C GLU A 167 8.33 21.63 -24.70
N GLY A 168 9.44 22.34 -24.95
CA GLY A 168 9.51 23.80 -25.11
C GLY A 168 9.59 24.30 -26.56
#